data_AF-A0A6A6VD15-F1
#
_entry.id   AF-A0A6A6VD15-F1
#
_cell.length_a   1.000
_cell.length_b   1.000
_cell.length_c   1.000
_cell.angle_alpha   90.00
_cell.angle_beta   90.00
_cell.angle_gamma   90.00
#
_symmetry.space_group_name_H-M   'P 1'
#
loop_
_entity.id
_entity.type
_entity.pdbx_description
1 polymer ?
#
loop_
_entity_poly.entity_id
_entity_poly.type
_entity_poly.pdbx_seq_one_letter_code
_entity_poly.pdbx_strand_id
1 'polypeptide(L)'
;MAGGVTVKDVDAQKFIQSYAEFLKRQGKLPIPGWVDTVKTSHSKELPPQNIDWFYVRAAAVARHVYMRKTVGVGRLRKVHGATKNRGSRPSHHVDASGGVDRKVMQALEKIGVLEQDEDKGGRRITQSGQRDLDRIAMTTMEQEEEDDE
;
A
#
# COMPACT_ATOMS: atom_id res chain seq x y z
N MET A 1 -20.36 -12.72 -21.07
CA MET A 1 -19.72 -12.99 -19.76
C MET A 1 -18.51 -12.08 -19.68
N ALA A 2 -18.57 -11.05 -18.83
CA ALA A 2 -17.42 -10.17 -18.63
C ALA A 2 -16.21 -11.01 -18.22
N GLY A 3 -15.03 -10.72 -18.80
CA GLY A 3 -13.78 -11.38 -18.42
C GLY A 3 -13.49 -11.18 -16.93
N GLY A 4 -12.64 -12.04 -16.35
CA GLY A 4 -12.29 -11.93 -14.93
C GLY A 4 -11.78 -10.54 -14.56
N VAL A 5 -12.39 -9.93 -13.55
CA VAL A 5 -12.01 -8.61 -13.02
C VAL A 5 -10.68 -8.70 -12.28
N THR A 6 -9.79 -7.76 -12.53
CA THR A 6 -8.49 -7.66 -11.85
C THR A 6 -8.34 -6.30 -11.18
N VAL A 7 -7.34 -6.15 -10.31
CA VAL A 7 -6.99 -4.87 -9.67
C VAL A 7 -6.66 -3.75 -10.69
N LYS A 8 -6.41 -4.10 -11.95
CA LYS A 8 -6.13 -3.14 -13.03
C LYS A 8 -7.38 -2.46 -13.57
N ASP A 9 -8.53 -3.07 -13.36
CA ASP A 9 -9.80 -2.64 -13.94
C ASP A 9 -10.57 -1.70 -13.00
N VAL A 10 -10.07 -1.52 -11.76
CA VAL A 10 -10.69 -0.69 -10.70
C VAL A 10 -9.92 0.60 -10.49
N ASP A 11 -10.64 1.67 -10.14
CA ASP A 11 -10.01 2.92 -9.71
C ASP A 11 -9.05 2.69 -8.52
N ALA A 12 -7.90 3.38 -8.58
CA ALA A 12 -6.85 3.17 -7.61
C ALA A 12 -7.26 3.62 -6.20
N GLN A 13 -7.98 4.73 -6.08
CA GLN A 13 -8.34 5.30 -4.78
C GLN A 13 -9.41 4.47 -4.10
N LYS A 14 -10.45 4.10 -4.84
CA LYS A 14 -11.56 3.28 -4.35
C LYS A 14 -11.06 1.89 -3.90
N PHE A 15 -10.23 1.23 -4.70
CA PHE A 15 -9.61 -0.05 -4.31
C PHE A 15 -8.73 0.05 -3.06
N ILE A 16 -7.92 1.11 -2.93
CA ILE A 16 -7.04 1.25 -1.76
C ILE A 16 -7.86 1.41 -0.49
N GLN A 17 -8.98 2.14 -0.56
CA GLN A 17 -9.88 2.33 0.58
C GLN A 17 -10.58 1.01 0.96
N SER A 18 -11.17 0.31 0.00
CA SER A 18 -11.87 -0.96 0.24
C SER A 18 -10.92 -2.03 0.80
N TYR A 19 -9.71 -2.14 0.25
CA TYR A 19 -8.72 -3.10 0.74
C TYR A 19 -8.14 -2.72 2.11
N ALA A 20 -7.98 -1.42 2.41
CA ALA A 20 -7.59 -0.98 3.74
C ALA A 20 -8.63 -1.36 4.81
N GLU A 21 -9.91 -1.20 4.50
CA GLU A 21 -11.00 -1.62 5.38
C GLU A 21 -11.03 -3.14 5.56
N PHE A 22 -10.82 -3.90 4.49
CA PHE A 22 -10.70 -5.36 4.58
C PHE A 22 -9.55 -5.78 5.51
N LEU A 23 -8.37 -5.19 5.36
CA LEU A 23 -7.22 -5.47 6.23
C LEU A 23 -7.50 -5.11 7.69
N LYS A 24 -8.26 -4.03 7.93
CA LYS A 24 -8.70 -3.62 9.28
C LYS A 24 -9.69 -4.63 9.87
N ARG A 25 -10.71 -5.03 9.12
CA ARG A 25 -11.71 -6.04 9.53
C ARG A 25 -11.07 -7.41 9.80
N GLN A 26 -10.03 -7.76 9.04
CA GLN A 26 -9.31 -9.01 9.22
C GLN A 26 -8.54 -9.07 10.56
N GLY A 27 -8.03 -7.93 11.05
CA GLY A 27 -7.32 -7.84 12.33
C GLY A 27 -5.99 -8.60 12.41
N LYS A 28 -5.52 -9.20 11.30
CA LYS A 28 -4.30 -10.03 11.25
C LYS A 28 -3.04 -9.23 10.93
N LEU A 29 -3.17 -8.01 10.42
CA LEU A 29 -2.03 -7.18 10.03
C LEU A 29 -1.28 -6.71 11.29
N PRO A 30 -0.01 -7.08 11.49
CA PRO A 30 0.74 -6.65 12.66
C PRO A 30 1.10 -5.16 12.55
N ILE A 31 0.47 -4.33 13.38
CA ILE A 31 0.74 -2.89 13.47
C ILE A 31 1.92 -2.65 14.42
N PRO A 32 2.96 -1.91 13.98
CA PRO A 32 4.02 -1.48 14.88
C PRO A 32 3.52 -0.45 15.91
N GLY A 33 3.94 -0.56 17.17
CA GLY A 33 3.49 0.33 18.25
C GLY A 33 3.89 1.82 18.12
N TRP A 34 4.74 2.17 17.15
CA TRP A 34 5.12 3.56 16.88
C TRP A 34 4.22 4.25 15.84
N VAL A 35 3.23 3.56 15.26
CA VAL A 35 2.41 4.08 14.16
C VAL A 35 1.71 5.40 14.50
N ASP A 36 1.35 5.61 15.76
CA ASP A 36 0.63 6.80 16.21
C ASP A 36 1.54 8.01 16.48
N THR A 37 2.85 7.82 16.53
CA THR A 37 3.81 8.87 16.92
C THR A 37 4.70 9.35 15.77
N VAL A 38 4.72 8.64 14.65
CA VAL A 38 5.67 8.92 13.56
C VAL A 38 5.06 9.71 12.41
N LYS A 39 5.95 10.33 11.64
CA LYS A 39 5.66 10.81 10.30
C LYS A 39 6.03 9.75 9.26
N THR A 40 5.34 9.77 8.12
CA THR A 40 5.58 8.82 7.02
C THR A 40 6.88 9.10 6.26
N SER A 41 7.37 10.34 6.30
CA SER A 41 8.66 10.74 5.73
C SER A 41 9.26 11.95 6.45
N HIS A 42 10.56 12.17 6.24
CA HIS A 42 11.27 13.36 6.71
C HIS A 42 10.94 14.64 5.91
N SER A 43 10.20 14.51 4.80
CA SER A 43 9.64 15.65 4.06
C SER A 43 8.34 16.17 4.64
N LYS A 44 7.58 15.34 5.38
CA LYS A 44 6.33 15.78 6.02
C LYS A 44 6.64 16.60 7.26
N GLU A 45 5.90 17.69 7.45
CA GLU A 45 5.98 18.52 8.65
C GLU A 45 5.15 17.91 9.78
N LEU A 46 3.95 17.41 9.46
CA LEU A 46 2.98 16.81 10.38
C LEU A 46 2.81 15.30 10.15
N PRO A 47 2.35 14.54 11.17
CA PRO A 47 1.96 13.14 11.02
C PRO A 47 0.69 12.99 10.17
N PRO A 48 0.39 11.77 9.69
CA PRO A 48 -0.87 11.49 8.99
C PRO A 48 -2.10 11.82 9.85
N GLN A 49 -3.12 12.40 9.24
CA GLN A 49 -4.38 12.75 9.93
C GLN A 49 -5.29 11.54 10.15
N ASN A 50 -5.27 10.59 9.22
CA ASN A 50 -6.02 9.34 9.37
C ASN A 50 -5.28 8.43 10.36
N ILE A 51 -5.98 8.01 11.43
CA ILE A 51 -5.45 7.07 12.43
C ILE A 51 -5.12 5.71 11.80
N ASP A 52 -5.93 5.28 10.82
CA ASP A 52 -5.78 4.01 10.10
C ASP A 52 -4.81 4.10 8.91
N TRP A 53 -3.94 5.12 8.86
CA TRP A 53 -3.05 5.36 7.72
C TRP A 53 -2.13 4.17 7.40
N PHE A 54 -1.81 3.35 8.40
CA PHE A 54 -0.97 2.16 8.20
C PHE A 54 -1.65 1.11 7.31
N TYR A 55 -2.98 0.92 7.47
CA TYR A 55 -3.77 0.04 6.61
C TYR A 55 -3.85 0.59 5.18
N VAL A 56 -4.09 1.90 5.04
CA VAL A 56 -4.11 2.57 3.74
C VAL A 56 -2.76 2.42 3.03
N ARG A 57 -1.65 2.57 3.76
CA ARG A 57 -0.31 2.37 3.22
C ARG A 57 -0.06 0.91 2.85
N ALA A 58 -0.53 -0.04 3.65
CA ALA A 58 -0.42 -1.46 3.33
C ALA A 58 -1.18 -1.81 2.04
N ALA A 59 -2.40 -1.29 1.89
CA ALA A 59 -3.19 -1.48 0.68
C ALA A 59 -2.53 -0.88 -0.56
N ALA A 60 -2.04 0.37 -0.46
CA ALA A 60 -1.31 1.03 -1.54
C ALA A 60 -0.05 0.26 -1.95
N VAL A 61 0.71 -0.27 -0.98
CA VAL A 61 1.91 -1.08 -1.25
C VAL A 61 1.53 -2.41 -1.92
N ALA A 62 0.51 -3.11 -1.43
CA ALA A 62 0.06 -4.38 -2.02
C ALA A 62 -0.34 -4.19 -3.50
N ARG A 63 -1.15 -3.15 -3.79
CA ARG A 63 -1.50 -2.78 -5.17
C ARG A 63 -0.26 -2.43 -6.00
N HIS A 64 0.67 -1.67 -5.45
CA HIS A 64 1.89 -1.29 -6.18
C HIS A 64 2.76 -2.50 -6.55
N VAL A 65 2.89 -3.47 -5.64
CA VAL A 65 3.64 -4.72 -5.91
C VAL A 65 2.94 -5.54 -6.98
N TYR A 66 1.61 -5.71 -6.88
CA TYR A 66 0.80 -6.39 -7.90
C TYR A 66 1.07 -5.82 -9.31
N MET A 67 1.10 -4.48 -9.44
CA MET A 67 1.27 -3.80 -10.73
C MET A 67 2.68 -3.90 -11.32
N ARG A 68 3.71 -4.08 -10.48
CA ARG A 68 5.13 -4.00 -10.87
C ARG A 68 5.87 -5.33 -10.76
N LYS A 69 5.16 -6.41 -10.43
CA LYS A 69 5.64 -7.80 -10.21
C LYS A 69 6.58 -7.95 -9.02
N THR A 70 7.72 -7.26 -9.03
CA THR A 70 8.74 -7.32 -7.99
C THR A 70 9.16 -5.91 -7.57
N VAL A 71 9.11 -5.63 -6.26
CA VAL A 71 9.42 -4.30 -5.71
C VAL A 71 10.25 -4.43 -4.43
N GLY A 72 11.26 -3.57 -4.31
CA GLY A 72 12.05 -3.42 -3.08
C GLY A 72 11.73 -2.12 -2.32
N VAL A 73 12.16 -2.06 -1.06
CA VAL A 73 11.93 -0.90 -0.17
C VAL A 73 12.48 0.39 -0.79
N GLY A 74 13.64 0.35 -1.45
CA GLY A 74 14.24 1.54 -2.09
C GLY A 74 13.35 2.16 -3.18
N ARG A 75 12.61 1.33 -3.93
CA ARG A 75 11.66 1.83 -4.95
C ARG A 75 10.43 2.45 -4.29
N LEU A 76 9.89 1.81 -3.24
CA LEU A 76 8.78 2.39 -2.46
C LEU A 76 9.15 3.72 -1.83
N ARG A 77 10.38 3.86 -1.31
CA ARG A 77 10.87 5.12 -0.74
C ARG A 77 10.87 6.27 -1.74
N LYS A 78 11.18 5.99 -3.01
CA LYS A 78 11.11 6.99 -4.09
C LYS A 78 9.67 7.33 -4.44
N VAL A 79 8.80 6.32 -4.53
CA VAL A 79 7.36 6.49 -4.85
C VAL A 79 6.63 7.29 -3.77
N HIS A 80 6.87 6.98 -2.50
CA HIS A 80 6.30 7.71 -1.36
C HIS A 80 7.10 8.97 -1.00
N GLY A 81 8.19 9.24 -1.73
CA GLY A 81 9.00 10.44 -1.55
C GLY A 81 8.20 11.68 -1.92
N ALA A 82 8.67 12.83 -1.44
CA ALA A 82 8.03 14.10 -1.73
C ALA A 82 9.04 15.24 -1.68
N THR A 83 8.67 16.36 -2.31
CA THR A 83 9.40 17.61 -2.20
C THR A 83 9.39 18.11 -0.76
N LYS A 84 10.57 18.36 -0.20
CA LYS A 84 10.74 18.91 1.15
C LYS A 84 10.91 20.42 1.08
N ASN A 85 10.09 21.14 1.84
CA ASN A 85 10.32 22.55 2.13
C ASN A 85 11.54 22.70 3.06
N ARG A 86 12.52 23.52 2.66
CA ARG A 86 13.77 23.76 3.40
C ARG A 86 13.83 25.17 4.00
N GLY A 87 12.67 25.81 4.15
CA GLY A 87 12.54 27.18 4.63
C GLY A 87 12.99 28.17 3.55
N SER A 88 14.06 28.91 3.83
CA SER A 88 14.59 29.94 2.92
C SER A 88 15.32 29.35 1.69
N ARG A 89 15.71 28.07 1.73
CA ARG A 89 16.42 27.41 0.61
C ARG A 89 15.43 26.73 -0.36
N PRO A 90 15.76 26.63 -1.66
CA PRO A 90 14.92 25.93 -2.64
C PRO A 90 14.56 24.51 -2.21
N SER A 91 13.36 24.11 -2.61
CA SER A 91 12.81 22.79 -2.34
C SER A 91 13.49 21.71 -3.17
N HIS A 92 13.67 20.52 -2.60
CA HIS A 92 14.21 19.36 -3.30
C HIS A 92 13.43 18.09 -2.97
N HIS A 93 13.39 17.15 -3.90
CA HIS A 93 12.86 15.81 -3.66
C HIS A 93 13.68 15.09 -2.60
N VAL A 94 13.00 14.44 -1.66
CA VAL A 94 13.61 13.51 -0.71
C VAL A 94 12.81 12.23 -0.62
N ASP A 95 13.53 11.13 -0.45
CA ASP A 95 12.96 9.80 -0.29
C ASP A 95 12.21 9.66 1.04
N ALA A 96 11.18 8.81 1.04
CA ALA A 96 10.40 8.51 2.23
C ALA A 96 11.17 7.70 3.28
N SER A 97 10.54 7.53 4.44
CA SER A 97 11.07 6.67 5.50
C SER A 97 11.06 5.21 5.06
N GLY A 98 12.26 4.62 4.94
CA GLY A 98 12.38 3.19 4.65
C GLY A 98 11.91 2.28 5.78
N GLY A 99 11.85 2.79 7.02
CA GLY A 99 11.37 2.03 8.17
C GLY A 99 9.88 1.70 8.05
N VAL A 100 9.09 2.68 7.62
CA VAL A 100 7.63 2.51 7.41
C VAL A 100 7.37 1.49 6.31
N ASP A 101 7.92 1.72 5.11
CA ASP A 101 7.66 0.85 3.96
C ASP A 101 8.18 -0.57 4.18
N ARG A 102 9.33 -0.74 4.85
CA ARG A 102 9.86 -2.06 5.21
C ARG A 102 8.91 -2.79 6.17
N LYS A 103 8.37 -2.10 7.17
CA LYS A 103 7.50 -2.72 8.18
C LYS A 103 6.14 -3.10 7.58
N VAL A 104 5.62 -2.29 6.67
CA VAL A 104 4.44 -2.64 5.87
C VAL A 104 4.69 -3.90 5.04
N MET A 105 5.82 -3.97 4.31
CA MET A 105 6.17 -5.14 3.52
C MET A 105 6.31 -6.41 4.38
N GLN A 106 6.96 -6.31 5.55
CA GLN A 106 7.09 -7.42 6.50
C GLN A 106 5.73 -7.82 7.08
N ALA A 107 4.82 -6.87 7.31
CA ALA A 107 3.48 -7.15 7.82
C ALA A 107 2.63 -7.90 6.76
N LEU A 108 2.69 -7.46 5.51
CA LEU A 108 2.03 -8.13 4.37
C LEU A 108 2.62 -9.52 4.08
N GLU A 109 3.91 -9.71 4.31
CA GLU A 109 4.58 -11.01 4.21
C GLU A 109 4.10 -11.98 5.29
N LYS A 110 3.94 -11.52 6.54
CA LYS A 110 3.44 -12.34 7.64
C LYS A 110 2.02 -12.85 7.43
N ILE A 111 1.16 -12.08 6.77
CA ILE A 111 -0.20 -12.50 6.42
C ILE A 111 -0.26 -13.31 5.12
N GLY A 112 0.88 -13.56 4.46
CA GLY A 112 0.96 -14.38 3.25
C GLY A 112 0.47 -13.69 1.97
N VAL A 113 0.38 -12.36 1.96
CA VAL A 113 0.03 -11.58 0.76
C VAL A 113 1.26 -11.33 -0.11
N LEU A 114 2.41 -11.10 0.51
CA LEU A 114 3.70 -10.93 -0.17
C LEU A 114 4.66 -12.07 0.17
N GLU A 115 5.56 -12.37 -0.75
CA GLU A 115 6.70 -13.26 -0.52
C GLU A 115 7.99 -12.62 -1.02
N GLN A 116 9.13 -13.11 -0.52
CA GLN A 116 10.42 -12.69 -1.03
C GLN A 116 10.65 -13.29 -2.42
N ASP A 117 11.16 -12.45 -3.31
CA ASP A 117 11.55 -12.89 -4.66
C ASP A 117 13.03 -13.30 -4.59
N GLU A 118 13.31 -14.60 -4.53
CA GLU A 118 14.68 -15.13 -4.42
C GLU A 118 15.51 -14.87 -5.69
N ASP A 119 14.86 -14.83 -6.86
CA ASP A 119 15.54 -14.69 -8.15
C ASP A 119 15.98 -13.24 -8.41
N LYS A 120 15.08 -12.28 -8.16
CA LYS A 120 15.28 -10.87 -8.51
C LYS A 120 15.53 -9.96 -7.31
N GLY A 121 15.34 -10.48 -6.11
CA GLY A 121 15.37 -9.71 -4.88
C GLY A 121 14.14 -8.80 -4.70
N GLY A 122 13.89 -8.40 -3.45
CA GLY A 122 12.70 -7.63 -3.09
C GLY A 122 11.53 -8.54 -2.72
N ARG A 123 10.31 -8.11 -3.00
CA ARG A 123 9.10 -8.90 -2.75
C ARG A 123 8.17 -8.89 -3.95
N ARG A 124 7.50 -10.03 -4.14
CA ARG A 124 6.46 -10.24 -5.13
C ARG A 124 5.15 -10.62 -4.46
N ILE A 125 4.05 -10.49 -5.20
CA ILE A 125 2.73 -10.92 -4.73
C ILE A 125 2.67 -12.46 -4.74
N THR A 126 2.08 -13.06 -3.70
CA THR A 126 1.82 -14.50 -3.66
C THR A 126 0.60 -14.84 -4.52
N GLN A 127 0.44 -16.12 -4.89
CA GLN A 127 -0.76 -16.56 -5.61
C GLN A 127 -2.04 -16.39 -4.78
N SER A 128 -1.96 -16.62 -3.47
CA SER A 128 -3.06 -16.37 -2.54
C SER A 128 -3.37 -14.88 -2.42
N GLY A 129 -2.34 -14.03 -2.31
CA GLY A 129 -2.47 -12.58 -2.25
C GLY A 129 -3.10 -12.01 -3.52
N GLN A 130 -2.69 -12.50 -4.69
CA GLN A 130 -3.29 -12.13 -5.97
C GLN A 130 -4.79 -12.44 -6.00
N ARG A 131 -5.18 -13.67 -5.62
CA ARG A 131 -6.59 -14.07 -5.58
C ARG A 131 -7.42 -13.20 -4.62
N ASP A 132 -6.85 -12.84 -3.48
CA ASP A 132 -7.50 -11.99 -2.49
C ASP A 132 -7.71 -10.56 -3.01
N LEU A 133 -6.67 -9.97 -3.60
CA LEU A 133 -6.72 -8.64 -4.23
C LEU A 133 -7.73 -8.61 -5.39
N ASP A 134 -7.73 -9.61 -6.27
CA ASP A 134 -8.65 -9.68 -7.41
C ASP A 134 -10.11 -9.89 -6.94
N ARG A 135 -10.35 -10.64 -5.85
CA ARG A 135 -11.68 -10.76 -5.25
C ARG A 135 -12.17 -9.42 -4.70
N ILE A 136 -11.33 -8.70 -3.97
CA ILE A 136 -11.70 -7.38 -3.42
C ILE A 136 -11.89 -6.36 -4.54
N ALA A 137 -11.13 -6.47 -5.63
CA ALA A 137 -11.35 -5.66 -6.83
C ALA A 137 -12.76 -5.87 -7.38
N MET A 138 -13.21 -7.13 -7.53
CA MET A 138 -14.57 -7.45 -7.95
C MET A 138 -15.64 -6.83 -7.03
N THR A 139 -15.50 -7.02 -5.71
CA THR A 139 -16.45 -6.42 -4.74
C THR A 139 -16.45 -4.89 -4.78
N THR A 140 -15.29 -4.27 -5.06
CA THR A 140 -15.22 -2.81 -5.19
C THR A 140 -15.96 -2.33 -6.43
N MET A 141 -15.85 -3.04 -7.56
CA MET A 141 -16.61 -2.69 -8.77
C MET A 141 -18.12 -2.83 -8.56
N GLU A 142 -18.56 -3.92 -7.91
CA GLU A 142 -19.98 -4.13 -7.58
C GLU A 142 -20.52 -2.99 -6.71
N GLN A 143 -19.75 -2.56 -5.70
CA GLN A 143 -20.12 -1.40 -4.86
C GLN A 143 -20.16 -0.09 -5.64
N GLU A 144 -19.23 0.10 -6.58
CA GLU A 144 -19.25 1.30 -7.44
C GLU A 144 -20.48 1.34 -8.35
N GLU A 145 -20.87 0.20 -8.92
CA GLU A 145 -22.09 0.11 -9.74
C GLU A 145 -23.35 0.38 -8.90
N GLU A 146 -23.42 -0.12 -7.66
CA GLU A 146 -24.52 0.16 -6.73
C GLU A 146 -24.59 1.63 -6.29
N ASP A 147 -23.44 2.30 -6.09
CA ASP A 147 -23.39 3.72 -5.67
C ASP A 147 -23.77 4.70 -6.80
N ASP A 148 -23.59 4.28 -8.06
CA ASP A 148 -23.89 5.08 -9.26
C ASP A 148 -25.36 4.91 -9.74
N GLU A 149 -26.10 3.92 -9.23
CA GLU A 149 -27.55 3.70 -9.44
C GLU A 149 -28.45 4.54 -8.53
#